data_AF-A0AAW2R1X4-F1
#
_entry.id   AF-A0AAW2R1X4-F1
#
_cell.length_a   1.000
_cell.length_b   1.000
_cell.length_c   1.000
_cell.angle_alpha   90.00
_cell.angle_beta   90.00
_cell.angle_gamma   90.00
#
_symmetry.space_group_name_H-M   'P 1'
#
loop_
_entity.id
_entity.type
_entity.pdbx_description
1 polymer ?
#
loop_
_entity_poly.entity_id
_entity_poly.type
_entity_poly.pdbx_seq_one_letter_code
_entity_poly.pdbx_strand_id
1 'polypeptide(L)'
;MFVLEVFWDATHIISGSDYPTSNLFLNAVSLVKVLLDEKSLDNDGFIRDMVERMKIKFDKYWGETNLLMSIAAILDPRCKMKALEFCFPKLYSSEKVEREISFVRKSLHELYSEYTLIYNDEGESHGQMQGGSSQVQSTNNVGISRGWSQYADFLESVQSVQPQKSELDMYLEESCYSFKKDNKIEKEFDVLEWWRVNSAKYKVLSFMARDILAIPITTVASEATFSAGSRVIDKYRASFDFRNSSSINVWRRLVEKALWSKEKDKGII
;
A
#
# COMPACT_ATOMS: atom_id res chain seq x y z
N MET A 1 -21.17 15.20 -17.96
CA MET A 1 -19.82 15.06 -17.41
C MET A 1 -18.84 15.14 -18.57
N PHE A 2 -17.90 16.08 -18.53
CA PHE A 2 -16.93 16.25 -19.61
C PHE A 2 -15.82 15.21 -19.46
N VAL A 3 -15.41 14.56 -20.56
CA VAL A 3 -14.39 13.49 -20.54
C VAL A 3 -13.10 14.00 -19.87
N LEU A 4 -12.67 15.22 -20.21
CA LEU A 4 -11.44 15.83 -19.67
C LEU A 4 -11.50 16.15 -18.18
N GLU A 5 -12.68 16.42 -17.64
CA GLU A 5 -12.87 16.78 -16.22
C GLU A 5 -12.48 15.60 -15.31
N VAL A 6 -12.97 14.40 -15.62
CA VAL A 6 -12.64 13.18 -14.84
C VAL A 6 -11.16 12.82 -14.94
N PHE A 7 -10.53 13.01 -16.10
CA PHE A 7 -9.09 12.81 -16.24
C PHE A 7 -8.29 13.83 -15.44
N TRP A 8 -8.76 15.09 -15.40
CA TRP A 8 -8.14 16.13 -14.60
C TRP A 8 -8.25 15.79 -13.11
N ASP A 9 -9.43 15.42 -12.62
CA ASP A 9 -9.65 15.00 -11.23
C ASP A 9 -8.77 13.80 -10.85
N ALA A 10 -8.77 12.76 -11.69
CA ALA A 10 -7.95 11.57 -11.47
C ALA A 10 -6.46 11.92 -11.42
N THR A 11 -5.99 12.77 -12.35
CA THR A 11 -4.59 13.21 -12.39
C THR A 11 -4.24 14.03 -11.15
N HIS A 12 -5.09 14.95 -10.73
CA HIS A 12 -4.85 15.76 -9.55
C HIS A 12 -4.73 14.91 -8.29
N ILE A 13 -5.60 13.91 -8.13
CA ILE A 13 -5.57 12.97 -7.00
C ILE A 13 -4.28 12.14 -6.98
N ILE A 14 -3.87 11.57 -8.12
CA ILE A 14 -2.70 10.66 -8.18
C ILE A 14 -1.35 11.40 -8.27
N SER A 15 -1.36 12.69 -8.60
CA SER A 15 -0.17 13.54 -8.66
C SER A 15 0.12 14.29 -7.36
N GLY A 16 -0.68 14.10 -6.32
CA GLY A 16 -0.42 14.65 -4.99
C GLY A 16 0.92 14.18 -4.42
N SER A 17 1.59 15.07 -3.68
CA SER A 17 2.85 14.79 -2.97
C SER A 17 2.70 14.70 -1.46
N ASP A 18 1.61 15.23 -0.91
CA ASP A 18 1.46 15.48 0.52
C ASP A 18 0.75 14.33 1.25
N TYR A 19 0.35 13.29 0.49
CA TYR A 19 -0.30 12.09 0.98
C TYR A 19 0.08 10.88 0.12
N PRO A 20 -0.05 9.64 0.64
CA PRO A 20 0.12 8.42 -0.14
C PRO A 20 -0.85 8.38 -1.32
N THR A 21 -0.32 8.26 -2.53
CA THR A 21 -1.13 8.20 -3.76
C THR A 21 -1.36 6.76 -4.22
N SER A 22 -0.46 5.85 -3.86
CA SER A 22 -0.44 4.41 -4.20
C SER A 22 -1.79 3.70 -3.99
N ASN A 23 -2.41 3.91 -2.83
CA ASN A 23 -3.70 3.32 -2.46
C ASN A 23 -4.92 3.88 -3.22
N LEU A 24 -4.85 5.12 -3.69
CA LEU A 24 -5.99 5.80 -4.34
C LEU A 24 -6.12 5.48 -5.83
N PHE A 25 -5.04 5.01 -6.43
CA PHE A 25 -4.92 4.87 -7.87
C PHE A 25 -5.85 3.85 -8.50
N LEU A 26 -6.03 2.70 -7.85
CA LEU A 26 -6.90 1.65 -8.38
C LEU A 26 -8.33 2.19 -8.59
N ASN A 27 -8.82 2.95 -7.62
CA ASN A 27 -10.13 3.59 -7.72
C ASN A 27 -10.16 4.64 -8.84
N ALA A 28 -9.14 5.52 -8.91
CA ALA A 28 -9.04 6.55 -9.94
C ALA A 28 -9.02 5.96 -11.37
N VAL A 29 -8.24 4.90 -11.59
CA VAL A 29 -8.20 4.20 -12.89
C VAL A 29 -9.51 3.51 -13.21
N SER A 30 -10.17 2.89 -12.22
CA SER A 30 -11.49 2.29 -12.43
C SER A 30 -12.54 3.33 -12.85
N LEU A 31 -12.48 4.55 -12.30
CA LEU A 31 -13.37 5.65 -12.64
C LEU A 31 -13.17 6.09 -14.10
N VAL A 32 -11.90 6.28 -14.51
CA VAL A 32 -11.55 6.63 -15.88
C VAL A 32 -12.02 5.54 -16.86
N LYS A 33 -11.83 4.27 -16.53
CA LYS A 33 -12.29 3.15 -17.37
C LYS A 33 -13.80 3.17 -17.58
N VAL A 34 -14.58 3.31 -16.51
CA VAL A 34 -16.05 3.37 -16.58
C VAL A 34 -16.51 4.52 -17.46
N LEU A 35 -15.91 5.70 -17.30
CA LEU A 35 -16.23 6.86 -18.14
C LEU A 35 -15.93 6.61 -19.62
N LEU A 36 -14.76 6.05 -19.93
CA LEU A 36 -14.36 5.75 -21.30
C LEU A 36 -15.30 4.70 -21.94
N ASP A 37 -15.72 3.70 -21.17
CA ASP A 37 -16.65 2.69 -21.64
C ASP A 37 -18.04 3.29 -21.91
N GLU A 38 -18.57 4.12 -21.00
CA GLU A 38 -19.85 4.83 -21.18
C GLU A 38 -19.80 5.75 -22.40
N LYS A 39 -18.74 6.57 -22.51
CA LYS A 39 -18.60 7.57 -23.56
C LYS A 39 -18.21 7.00 -24.91
N SER A 40 -17.73 5.75 -24.96
CA SER A 40 -17.55 5.02 -26.22
C SER A 40 -18.88 4.65 -26.91
N LEU A 41 -20.01 4.83 -26.22
CA LEU A 41 -21.36 4.62 -26.75
C LEU A 41 -22.14 5.94 -26.93
N ASP A 42 -21.44 7.09 -26.95
CA ASP A 42 -22.09 8.39 -27.05
C ASP A 42 -22.78 8.59 -28.43
N ASN A 43 -23.88 9.35 -28.41
CA ASN A 43 -24.67 9.66 -29.60
C ASN A 43 -23.89 10.58 -30.55
N ASP A 44 -23.06 11.47 -30.01
CA ASP A 44 -22.19 12.34 -30.81
C ASP A 44 -21.04 11.52 -31.42
N GLY A 45 -21.00 11.41 -32.74
CA GLY A 45 -19.98 10.68 -33.47
C GLY A 45 -18.56 11.21 -33.24
N PHE A 46 -18.41 12.53 -33.08
CA PHE A 46 -17.10 13.11 -32.80
C PHE A 46 -16.58 12.71 -31.42
N ILE A 47 -17.45 12.75 -30.40
CA ILE A 47 -17.09 12.35 -29.03
C ILE A 47 -16.78 10.86 -28.98
N ARG A 48 -17.61 10.03 -29.61
CA ARG A 48 -17.42 8.59 -29.69
C ARG A 48 -16.07 8.23 -30.30
N ASP A 49 -15.75 8.77 -31.48
CA ASP A 49 -14.49 8.50 -32.17
C ASP A 49 -13.27 8.97 -31.36
N MET A 50 -13.39 10.12 -30.67
CA MET A 50 -12.35 10.61 -29.77
C MET A 50 -12.12 9.66 -28.59
N VAL A 51 -13.19 9.24 -27.92
CA VAL A 51 -13.13 8.39 -26.73
C VAL A 51 -12.64 6.99 -27.09
N GLU A 52 -13.02 6.45 -28.24
CA GLU A 52 -12.52 5.15 -28.70
C GLU A 52 -10.99 5.15 -28.84
N ARG A 53 -10.41 6.21 -29.42
CA ARG A 53 -8.95 6.37 -29.49
C ARG A 53 -8.30 6.50 -28.11
N MET A 54 -8.96 7.18 -27.16
CA MET A 54 -8.47 7.31 -25.78
C MET A 54 -8.53 5.97 -25.05
N LYS A 55 -9.62 5.22 -25.22
CA LYS A 55 -9.86 3.89 -24.65
C LYS A 55 -8.83 2.87 -25.14
N ILE A 56 -8.50 2.87 -26.43
CA ILE A 56 -7.43 2.02 -26.98
C ILE A 56 -6.10 2.28 -26.26
N LYS A 57 -5.75 3.55 -26.04
CA LYS A 57 -4.52 3.91 -25.29
C LYS A 57 -4.65 3.50 -23.83
N PHE A 58 -5.78 3.74 -23.20
CA PHE A 58 -6.03 3.35 -21.82
C PHE A 58 -5.85 1.84 -21.64
N ASP A 59 -6.55 1.03 -22.42
CA ASP A 59 -6.48 -0.43 -22.35
C ASP A 59 -5.05 -0.94 -22.65
N LYS A 60 -4.29 -0.28 -23.54
CA LYS A 60 -2.88 -0.59 -23.81
C LYS A 60 -1.97 -0.42 -22.58
N TYR A 61 -2.18 0.61 -21.76
CA TYR A 61 -1.30 0.92 -20.62
C TYR A 61 -1.81 0.36 -19.29
N TRP A 62 -3.14 0.27 -19.15
CA TRP A 62 -3.87 0.01 -17.90
C TRP A 62 -4.88 -1.13 -18.00
N GLY A 63 -4.98 -1.83 -19.14
CA GLY A 63 -5.85 -3.01 -19.30
C GLY A 63 -5.45 -4.19 -18.41
N GLU A 64 -4.23 -4.17 -17.87
CA GLU A 64 -3.77 -5.02 -16.77
C GLU A 64 -3.36 -4.14 -15.60
N THR A 65 -4.06 -4.29 -14.48
CA THR A 65 -3.80 -3.56 -13.24
C THR A 65 -2.42 -3.92 -12.69
N ASN A 66 -1.69 -2.91 -12.24
CA ASN A 66 -0.41 -3.13 -11.59
C ASN A 66 -0.61 -3.83 -10.23
N LEU A 67 0.08 -4.95 -10.02
CA LEU A 67 0.08 -5.71 -8.76
C LEU A 67 0.41 -4.81 -7.56
N LEU A 68 1.38 -3.91 -7.70
CA LEU A 68 1.78 -2.99 -6.64
C LEU A 68 0.64 -2.07 -6.21
N MET A 69 -0.09 -1.52 -7.18
CA MET A 69 -1.23 -0.63 -6.93
C MET A 69 -2.39 -1.38 -6.30
N SER A 70 -2.58 -2.63 -6.68
CA SER A 70 -3.59 -3.51 -6.09
C SER A 70 -3.27 -3.81 -4.62
N ILE A 71 -2.01 -4.14 -4.31
CA ILE A 71 -1.54 -4.36 -2.94
C ILE A 71 -1.64 -3.08 -2.11
N ALA A 72 -1.24 -1.92 -2.66
CA ALA A 72 -1.37 -0.64 -1.98
C ALA A 72 -2.83 -0.30 -1.64
N ALA A 73 -3.77 -0.58 -2.54
CA ALA A 73 -5.20 -0.41 -2.28
C ALA A 73 -5.72 -1.36 -1.18
N ILE A 74 -5.21 -2.60 -1.11
CA ILE A 74 -5.55 -3.55 -0.04
C ILE A 74 -5.01 -3.09 1.33
N LEU A 75 -3.84 -2.46 1.34
CA LEU A 75 -3.25 -1.91 2.55
C LEU A 75 -3.92 -0.62 3.02
N ASP A 76 -4.92 -0.10 2.31
CA ASP A 76 -5.81 0.91 2.86
C ASP A 76 -6.89 0.24 3.72
N PRO A 77 -6.97 0.54 5.03
CA PRO A 77 -7.92 -0.06 5.97
C PRO A 77 -9.39 0.17 5.60
N ARG A 78 -9.68 1.20 4.78
CA ARG A 78 -11.03 1.51 4.28
C ARG A 78 -11.46 0.60 3.13
N CYS A 79 -10.49 -0.03 2.47
CA CYS A 79 -10.67 -0.73 1.21
C CYS A 79 -10.45 -2.23 1.35
N LYS A 80 -9.27 -2.66 1.81
CA LYS A 80 -8.88 -4.07 1.91
C LYS A 80 -9.13 -4.84 0.59
N MET A 81 -9.47 -6.12 0.66
CA MET A 81 -9.83 -6.91 -0.52
C MET A 81 -11.07 -6.38 -1.26
N LYS A 82 -11.93 -5.60 -0.59
CA LYS A 82 -13.13 -5.03 -1.20
C LYS A 82 -12.81 -4.02 -2.30
N ALA A 83 -11.65 -3.38 -2.28
CA ALA A 83 -11.20 -2.56 -3.40
C ALA A 83 -11.10 -3.37 -4.70
N LEU A 84 -10.58 -4.59 -4.66
CA LEU A 84 -10.45 -5.42 -5.85
C LEU A 84 -11.81 -5.92 -6.32
N GLU A 85 -12.65 -6.39 -5.40
CA GLU A 85 -14.02 -6.82 -5.69
C GLU A 85 -14.85 -5.69 -6.35
N PHE A 86 -14.57 -4.43 -6.02
CA PHE A 86 -15.24 -3.26 -6.59
C PHE A 86 -14.64 -2.78 -7.93
N CYS A 87 -13.31 -2.79 -8.06
CA CYS A 87 -12.62 -2.21 -9.21
C CYS A 87 -12.42 -3.20 -10.36
N PHE A 88 -12.08 -4.46 -10.05
CA PHE A 88 -11.71 -5.44 -11.07
C PHE A 88 -12.84 -5.79 -12.04
N PRO A 89 -14.12 -5.90 -11.61
CA PRO A 89 -15.23 -6.10 -12.55
C PRO A 89 -15.41 -4.98 -13.58
N LYS A 90 -14.84 -3.79 -13.34
CA LYS A 90 -14.87 -2.65 -14.28
C LYS A 90 -13.66 -2.64 -15.21
N LEU A 91 -12.53 -3.20 -14.76
CA LEU A 91 -11.27 -3.19 -15.49
C LEU A 91 -11.10 -4.43 -16.36
N TYR A 92 -11.61 -5.57 -15.93
CA TYR A 92 -11.41 -6.87 -16.56
C TYR A 92 -12.74 -7.49 -17.01
N SER A 93 -12.65 -8.41 -17.98
CA SER A 93 -13.76 -9.29 -18.31
C SER A 93 -14.10 -10.21 -17.14
N SER A 94 -15.38 -10.58 -16.99
CA SER A 94 -15.88 -11.40 -15.88
C SER A 94 -15.10 -12.70 -15.66
N GLU A 95 -14.60 -13.32 -16.73
CA GLU A 95 -13.79 -14.56 -16.66
C GLU A 95 -12.38 -14.34 -16.08
N LYS A 96 -11.85 -13.12 -16.14
CA LYS A 96 -10.52 -12.78 -15.62
C LYS A 96 -10.57 -12.31 -14.16
N VAL A 97 -11.66 -11.68 -13.72
CA VAL A 97 -11.79 -11.07 -12.37
C VAL A 97 -11.35 -12.01 -11.25
N GLU A 98 -11.92 -13.20 -11.16
CA GLU A 98 -11.60 -14.14 -10.08
C GLU A 98 -10.15 -14.64 -10.11
N ARG A 99 -9.59 -14.82 -11.32
CA ARG A 99 -8.17 -15.19 -11.49
C ARG A 99 -7.25 -14.08 -11.00
N GLU A 100 -7.54 -12.84 -11.36
CA GLU A 100 -6.75 -11.67 -10.95
C GLU A 100 -6.84 -11.43 -9.44
N ILE A 101 -8.03 -11.51 -8.84
CA ILE A 101 -8.19 -11.38 -7.38
C ILE A 101 -7.40 -12.48 -6.66
N SER A 102 -7.47 -13.71 -7.15
CA SER A 102 -6.73 -14.85 -6.57
C SER A 102 -5.21 -14.68 -6.71
N PHE A 103 -4.74 -14.18 -7.85
CA PHE A 103 -3.33 -13.87 -8.08
C PHE A 103 -2.83 -12.81 -7.11
N VAL A 104 -3.53 -11.66 -7.00
CA VAL A 104 -3.13 -10.59 -6.07
C VAL A 104 -3.15 -11.07 -4.62
N ARG A 105 -4.17 -11.83 -4.21
CA ARG A 105 -4.24 -12.42 -2.86
C ARG A 105 -3.01 -13.30 -2.60
N LYS A 106 -2.68 -14.22 -3.51
CA LYS A 106 -1.51 -15.09 -3.37
C LYS A 106 -0.21 -14.28 -3.27
N SER A 107 -0.02 -13.31 -4.15
CA SER A 107 1.16 -12.45 -4.12
C SER A 107 1.27 -11.62 -2.85
N LEU A 108 0.16 -11.16 -2.28
CA LEU A 108 0.13 -10.46 -0.99
C LEU A 108 0.61 -11.37 0.16
N HIS A 109 0.17 -12.62 0.20
CA HIS A 109 0.63 -13.58 1.22
C HIS A 109 2.11 -13.94 1.06
N GLU A 110 2.58 -14.15 -0.18
CA GLU A 110 4.01 -14.35 -0.46
C GLU A 110 4.84 -13.14 -0.03
N LEU A 111 4.36 -11.94 -0.31
CA LEU A 111 5.06 -10.73 0.08
C LEU A 111 5.12 -10.57 1.60
N TYR A 112 4.01 -10.81 2.29
CA TYR A 112 3.93 -10.74 3.73
C TYR A 112 4.87 -11.76 4.41
N SER A 113 5.00 -12.97 3.85
CA SER A 113 5.94 -13.97 4.37
C SER A 113 7.40 -13.53 4.21
N GLU A 114 7.76 -12.91 3.08
CA GLU A 114 9.09 -12.30 2.89
C GLU A 114 9.36 -11.19 3.92
N TYR A 115 8.40 -10.29 4.16
CA TYR A 115 8.53 -9.24 5.17
C TYR A 115 8.61 -9.78 6.60
N THR A 116 7.94 -10.89 6.90
CA THR A 116 8.03 -11.56 8.20
C THR A 116 9.46 -12.04 8.48
N LEU A 117 10.13 -12.60 7.47
CA LEU A 117 11.53 -13.04 7.60
C LEU A 117 12.47 -11.86 7.87
N ILE A 118 12.29 -10.76 7.13
CA ILE A 118 13.10 -9.53 7.32
C ILE A 118 12.90 -8.94 8.72
N TYR A 119 11.65 -8.85 9.16
CA TYR A 119 11.32 -8.27 10.46
C TYR A 119 11.94 -9.08 11.61
N ASN A 120 11.98 -10.41 11.52
CA ASN A 120 12.57 -11.27 12.53
C ASN A 120 14.11 -11.15 12.58
N ASP A 121 14.76 -11.04 11.41
CA ASP A 121 16.21 -10.84 11.28
C ASP A 121 16.65 -9.49 11.89
N GLU A 122 15.83 -8.45 11.71
CA GLU A 122 16.05 -7.13 12.33
C GLU A 122 15.88 -7.16 13.86
N GLY A 123 14.98 -8.00 14.38
CA GLY A 123 14.72 -8.15 15.81
C GLY A 123 15.88 -8.80 16.60
N GLU A 124 16.60 -9.74 15.99
CA GLU A 124 17.76 -10.39 16.61
C GLU A 124 18.99 -9.48 16.66
N SER A 125 19.07 -8.50 15.74
CA SER A 125 20.19 -7.55 15.62
C SER A 125 20.20 -6.44 16.69
N HIS A 126 19.11 -6.24 17.42
CA HIS A 126 18.98 -5.19 18.47
C HIS A 126 19.01 -5.73 19.91
N GLY A 127 19.26 -7.03 20.09
CA GLY A 127 19.24 -7.71 21.40
C GLY A 127 20.52 -7.65 22.25
N GLN A 128 21.59 -6.98 21.81
CA GLN A 128 22.84 -6.85 22.59
C GLN A 128 23.28 -5.40 22.75
N MET A 129 22.71 -4.71 23.74
CA MET A 129 23.43 -3.66 24.47
C MET A 129 23.33 -3.94 25.96
N GLN A 130 24.25 -4.77 26.44
CA GLN A 130 24.60 -4.87 27.86
C GLN A 130 25.48 -3.67 28.23
N GLY A 131 25.14 -2.96 29.32
CA GLY A 131 26.12 -2.20 30.10
C GLY A 131 25.95 -0.69 30.10
N GLY A 132 25.40 -0.16 31.19
CA GLY A 132 25.39 1.27 31.50
C GLY A 132 24.64 1.58 32.79
N SER A 133 25.06 1.00 33.91
CA SER A 133 24.53 1.34 35.24
C SER A 133 24.81 2.81 35.54
N SER A 134 23.75 3.59 35.74
CA SER A 134 23.81 4.85 36.48
C SER A 134 22.68 4.84 37.49
N GLN A 135 23.06 4.69 38.75
CA GLN A 135 22.18 4.76 39.91
C GLN A 135 21.44 6.10 39.92
N VAL A 136 20.13 6.05 39.77
CA VAL A 136 19.23 7.06 40.33
C VAL A 136 18.34 6.33 41.32
N GLN A 137 18.58 6.57 42.60
CA GLN A 137 17.74 6.10 43.69
C GLN A 137 16.36 6.77 43.57
N SER A 138 15.33 5.97 43.33
CA SER A 138 13.96 6.33 43.67
C SER A 138 13.30 5.11 44.31
N THR A 139 13.30 5.16 45.62
CA THR A 139 12.67 4.22 46.55
C THR A 139 11.15 4.31 46.41
N ASN A 140 10.52 3.18 46.02
CA ASN A 140 9.23 2.64 46.51
C ASN A 140 8.42 1.79 45.51
N ASN A 141 8.92 1.51 44.29
CA ASN A 141 8.16 0.72 43.29
C ASN A 141 8.79 -0.63 42.87
N VAL A 142 9.86 -1.08 43.54
CA VAL A 142 10.62 -2.29 43.17
C VAL A 142 9.77 -3.57 43.28
N GLY A 143 8.84 -3.63 44.24
CA GLY A 143 7.97 -4.79 44.44
C GLY A 143 6.90 -4.97 43.35
N ILE A 144 6.24 -3.88 42.94
CA ILE A 144 5.20 -3.91 41.91
C ILE A 144 5.82 -4.18 40.53
N SER A 145 6.97 -3.56 40.21
CA SER A 145 7.68 -3.79 38.95
C SER A 145 8.13 -5.25 38.77
N ARG A 146 8.50 -5.92 39.87
CA ARG A 146 8.90 -7.34 39.88
C ARG A 146 7.70 -8.30 39.79
N GLY A 147 6.53 -7.85 40.24
CA GLY A 147 5.26 -8.59 40.06
C GLY A 147 4.79 -8.56 38.61
N TRP A 148 4.88 -7.40 37.95
CA TRP A 148 4.54 -7.26 36.53
C TRP A 148 5.46 -8.05 35.60
N SER A 149 6.76 -8.14 35.91
CA SER A 149 7.69 -8.97 35.13
C SER A 149 7.37 -10.46 35.25
N GLN A 150 7.10 -10.97 36.46
CA GLN A 150 6.71 -12.36 36.68
C GLN A 150 5.34 -12.69 36.04
N TYR A 151 4.43 -11.72 36.05
CA TYR A 151 3.15 -11.86 35.36
C TYR A 151 3.32 -11.87 33.83
N ALA A 152 4.25 -11.09 33.28
CA ALA A 152 4.61 -11.14 31.87
C ALA A 152 5.23 -12.49 31.48
N ASP A 153 6.19 -13.01 32.27
CA ASP A 153 6.79 -14.34 32.06
C ASP A 153 5.72 -15.46 32.13
N PHE A 154 4.77 -15.34 33.06
CA PHE A 154 3.64 -16.25 33.17
C PHE A 154 2.70 -16.14 31.96
N LEU A 155 2.37 -14.92 31.51
CA LEU A 155 1.56 -14.70 30.32
C LEU A 155 2.22 -15.30 29.08
N GLU A 156 3.53 -15.14 28.89
CA GLU A 156 4.27 -15.77 27.79
C GLU A 156 4.21 -17.31 27.87
N SER A 157 4.29 -17.87 29.08
CA SER A 157 4.19 -19.33 29.28
C SER A 157 2.77 -19.89 29.00
N VAL A 158 1.72 -19.08 29.19
CA VAL A 158 0.32 -19.46 28.97
C VAL A 158 -0.16 -19.13 27.55
N GLN A 159 0.33 -18.04 26.96
CA GLN A 159 0.04 -17.60 25.58
C GLN A 159 0.94 -18.25 24.53
N SER A 160 1.80 -19.20 24.91
CA SER A 160 2.64 -19.99 23.98
C SER A 160 1.85 -20.79 22.92
N VAL A 161 0.52 -20.69 22.90
CA VAL A 161 -0.29 -21.07 21.75
C VAL A 161 -0.05 -20.03 20.64
N GLN A 162 0.83 -20.38 19.70
CA GLN A 162 1.05 -19.64 18.46
C GLN A 162 -0.30 -19.15 17.89
N PRO A 163 -0.42 -17.87 17.49
CA PRO A 163 -1.66 -17.39 16.91
C PRO A 163 -2.01 -18.27 15.69
N GLN A 164 -3.21 -18.86 15.70
CA GLN A 164 -3.67 -19.76 14.63
C GLN A 164 -3.80 -19.07 13.26
N LYS A 165 -3.79 -17.73 13.23
CA LYS A 165 -3.96 -16.91 12.01
C LYS A 165 -2.83 -15.90 11.90
N SER A 166 -2.40 -15.62 10.67
CA SER A 166 -1.40 -14.59 10.43
C SER A 166 -1.99 -13.20 10.69
N GLU A 167 -1.12 -12.24 11.01
CA GLU A 167 -1.48 -10.83 11.19
C GLU A 167 -2.25 -10.28 9.96
N LEU A 168 -1.81 -10.68 8.78
CA LEU A 168 -2.46 -10.35 7.51
C LEU A 168 -3.89 -10.91 7.44
N ASP A 169 -4.10 -12.18 7.81
CA ASP A 169 -5.44 -12.78 7.82
C ASP A 169 -6.37 -12.04 8.78
N MET A 170 -5.88 -11.71 9.98
CA MET A 170 -6.64 -10.92 10.96
C MET A 170 -7.04 -9.56 10.39
N TYR A 171 -6.10 -8.86 9.74
CA TYR A 171 -6.38 -7.59 9.08
C TYR A 171 -7.43 -7.72 7.97
N LEU A 172 -7.35 -8.76 7.14
CA LEU A 172 -8.29 -8.97 6.03
C LEU A 172 -9.69 -9.41 6.49
N GLU A 173 -9.80 -10.16 7.60
CA GLU A 173 -11.07 -10.59 8.18
C GLU A 173 -11.81 -9.47 8.92
N GLU A 174 -11.07 -8.51 9.48
CA GLU A 174 -11.68 -7.36 10.15
C GLU A 174 -12.50 -6.49 9.19
N SER A 175 -13.60 -5.92 9.69
CA SER A 175 -14.40 -4.96 8.92
C SER A 175 -13.54 -3.81 8.39
N CYS A 176 -13.86 -3.32 7.19
CA CYS A 176 -13.24 -2.12 6.65
C CYS A 176 -13.51 -0.93 7.57
N TYR A 177 -12.54 -0.03 7.67
CA TYR A 177 -12.70 1.21 8.42
C TYR A 177 -13.82 2.04 7.78
N SER A 178 -14.89 2.29 8.54
CA SER A 178 -16.04 3.06 8.06
C SER A 178 -15.67 4.55 7.98
N PHE A 179 -15.81 5.13 6.80
CA PHE A 179 -15.78 6.57 6.57
C PHE A 179 -17.22 7.04 6.24
N LYS A 180 -17.62 8.21 6.72
CA LYS A 180 -19.00 8.69 6.57
C LYS A 180 -19.09 9.52 5.29
N LYS A 181 -20.05 9.21 4.42
CA LYS A 181 -20.29 9.91 3.14
C LYS A 181 -20.68 11.40 3.27
N ASP A 182 -20.67 11.99 4.46
CA ASP A 182 -21.18 13.34 4.67
C ASP A 182 -20.18 14.41 4.20
N ASN A 183 -20.50 14.98 3.03
CA ASN A 183 -20.13 16.22 2.32
C ASN A 183 -19.50 17.43 3.09
N LYS A 184 -18.67 17.21 4.10
CA LYS A 184 -17.76 18.21 4.65
C LYS A 184 -16.40 17.55 4.72
N ILE A 185 -15.64 17.72 3.64
CA ILE A 185 -14.18 17.55 3.53
C ILE A 185 -13.67 16.82 4.77
N GLU A 186 -13.82 15.50 4.75
CA GLU A 186 -13.30 14.65 5.82
C GLU A 186 -11.86 15.10 6.06
N LYS A 187 -11.47 15.31 7.31
CA LYS A 187 -10.04 15.34 7.66
C LYS A 187 -9.41 14.20 6.88
N GLU A 188 -8.54 14.54 5.92
CA GLU A 188 -7.94 13.59 5.00
C GLU A 188 -7.51 12.37 5.82
N PHE A 189 -8.13 11.22 5.56
CA PHE A 189 -7.80 10.02 6.29
C PHE A 189 -6.34 9.69 5.96
N ASP A 190 -5.46 9.88 6.95
CA ASP A 190 -4.06 9.57 6.81
C ASP A 190 -3.86 8.07 7.07
N VAL A 191 -3.67 7.34 5.97
CA VAL A 191 -3.45 5.89 5.99
C VAL A 191 -2.13 5.53 6.68
N LEU A 192 -1.08 6.36 6.56
CA LEU A 192 0.21 6.11 7.22
C LEU A 192 0.09 6.31 8.73
N GLU A 193 -0.63 7.35 9.16
CA GLU A 193 -0.90 7.58 10.57
C GLU A 193 -1.74 6.43 11.17
N TRP A 194 -2.73 5.91 10.43
CA TRP A 194 -3.48 4.74 10.87
C TRP A 194 -2.56 3.53 11.07
N TRP A 195 -1.66 3.23 10.14
CA TRP A 195 -0.69 2.15 10.29
C TRP A 195 0.27 2.38 11.45
N ARG A 196 0.70 3.62 11.67
CA ARG A 196 1.56 4.00 12.80
C ARG A 196 0.88 3.71 14.14
N VAL A 197 -0.38 4.11 14.30
CA VAL A 197 -1.17 3.89 15.53
C VAL A 197 -1.45 2.40 15.77
N ASN A 198 -1.68 1.63 14.70
CA ASN A 198 -1.98 0.20 14.80
C ASN A 198 -0.74 -0.70 14.75
N SER A 199 0.47 -0.16 14.70
CA SER A 199 1.73 -0.92 14.60
C SER A 199 1.96 -1.92 15.74
N ALA A 200 1.46 -1.64 16.94
CA ALA A 200 1.56 -2.57 18.07
C ALA A 200 0.73 -3.85 17.87
N LYS A 201 -0.41 -3.73 17.18
CA LYS A 201 -1.29 -4.83 16.81
C LYS A 201 -0.82 -5.51 15.53
N TYR A 202 -0.36 -4.70 14.58
CA TYR A 202 0.07 -5.13 13.26
C TYR A 202 1.55 -4.79 13.03
N LYS A 203 2.47 -5.61 13.56
CA LYS A 203 3.91 -5.31 13.56
C LYS A 203 4.51 -5.44 12.16
N VAL A 204 4.35 -6.60 11.54
CA VAL A 204 4.96 -6.88 10.23
C VAL A 204 4.20 -6.16 9.13
N LEU A 205 2.87 -6.09 9.23
CA LEU A 205 2.01 -5.48 8.23
C LEU A 205 2.13 -3.96 8.24
N SER A 206 2.29 -3.31 9.41
CA SER A 206 2.57 -1.86 9.44
C SER A 206 3.93 -1.51 8.85
N PHE A 207 4.94 -2.36 9.06
CA PHE A 207 6.26 -2.22 8.44
C PHE A 207 6.18 -2.34 6.92
N MET A 208 5.47 -3.37 6.42
CA MET A 208 5.21 -3.55 4.99
C MET A 208 4.39 -2.40 4.40
N ALA A 209 3.34 -1.95 5.09
CA ALA A 209 2.46 -0.88 4.64
C ALA A 209 3.17 0.46 4.52
N ARG A 210 4.05 0.79 5.47
CA ARG A 210 4.90 1.97 5.39
C ARG A 210 5.73 1.99 4.11
N ASP A 211 6.38 0.88 3.79
CA ASP A 211 7.29 0.80 2.64
C ASP A 211 6.52 0.85 1.31
N ILE A 212 5.34 0.23 1.23
CA ILE A 212 4.52 0.16 0.00
C ILE A 212 3.68 1.41 -0.22
N LEU A 213 3.15 2.03 0.84
CA LEU A 213 2.30 3.20 0.71
C LEU A 213 3.12 4.47 0.44
N ALA A 214 4.37 4.55 0.91
CA ALA A 214 5.27 5.66 0.67
C ALA A 214 5.73 5.80 -0.79
N ILE A 215 5.34 4.87 -1.67
CA ILE A 215 5.74 4.86 -3.07
C ILE A 215 4.92 5.90 -3.84
N PRO A 216 5.55 6.96 -4.38
CA PRO A 216 4.84 7.85 -5.29
C PRO A 216 4.54 7.10 -6.58
N ILE A 217 3.29 7.17 -7.04
CA ILE A 217 2.91 6.51 -8.30
C ILE A 217 3.44 7.27 -9.52
N THR A 218 3.43 8.59 -9.44
CA THR A 218 3.75 9.45 -10.58
C THR A 218 5.17 9.99 -10.44
N THR A 219 5.90 9.99 -11.57
CA THR A 219 7.17 10.71 -11.66
C THR A 219 6.98 12.21 -11.53
N VAL A 220 5.76 12.72 -11.80
CA VAL A 220 5.39 14.13 -11.64
C VAL A 220 5.61 14.61 -10.20
N ALA A 221 5.30 13.79 -9.19
CA ALA A 221 5.60 14.13 -7.79
C ALA A 221 7.11 14.25 -7.53
N SER A 222 7.92 13.36 -8.13
CA SER A 222 9.39 13.45 -8.05
C SER A 222 9.96 14.63 -8.85
N GLU A 223 9.37 14.98 -9.99
CA GLU A 223 9.76 16.15 -10.80
C GLU A 223 9.37 17.46 -10.12
N ALA A 224 8.20 17.54 -9.48
CA ALA A 224 7.77 18.69 -8.67
C ALA A 224 8.68 18.86 -7.45
N THR A 225 9.03 17.76 -6.77
CA THR A 225 9.97 17.75 -5.63
C THR A 225 11.38 18.17 -6.08
N PHE A 226 11.86 17.69 -7.22
CA PHE A 226 13.17 18.06 -7.76
C PHE A 226 13.18 19.50 -8.30
N SER A 227 12.08 19.96 -8.90
CA SER A 227 11.92 21.33 -9.37
C SER A 227 11.88 22.32 -8.22
N ALA A 228 11.15 22.01 -7.13
CA ALA A 228 11.20 22.78 -5.88
C ALA A 228 12.56 22.68 -5.18
N GLY A 229 13.18 21.49 -5.20
CA GLY A 229 14.50 21.20 -4.62
C GLY A 229 15.67 21.87 -5.36
N SER A 230 15.52 22.18 -6.65
CA SER A 230 16.55 22.88 -7.45
C SER A 230 16.93 24.27 -6.89
N ARG A 231 16.11 24.82 -5.99
CA ARG A 231 16.41 26.06 -5.24
C ARG A 231 17.16 25.84 -3.92
N VAL A 232 17.28 24.60 -3.41
CA VAL A 232 17.84 24.29 -2.07
C VAL A 232 18.53 22.92 -2.03
N ILE A 233 19.39 22.57 -3.00
CA ILE A 233 20.22 21.36 -2.91
C ILE A 233 21.66 21.75 -2.56
N ASP A 234 22.01 21.55 -1.29
CA ASP A 234 23.39 21.43 -0.82
C ASP A 234 23.80 19.94 -0.82
N LYS A 235 25.08 19.65 -1.05
CA LYS A 235 25.65 18.32 -1.39
C LYS A 235 25.50 17.23 -0.31
N TYR A 236 24.86 17.52 0.82
CA TYR A 236 24.76 16.62 1.97
C TYR A 236 23.52 15.70 2.00
N ARG A 237 22.57 15.84 1.07
CA ARG A 237 21.29 15.08 1.09
C ARG A 237 21.21 13.86 0.17
N ALA A 238 22.30 13.44 -0.48
CA ALA A 238 22.35 12.19 -1.25
C ALA A 238 22.48 10.92 -0.39
N SER A 239 22.17 11.00 0.91
CA SER A 239 21.95 9.85 1.78
C SER A 239 20.46 9.82 2.12
N PHE A 240 19.64 9.38 1.18
CA PHE A 240 18.31 8.89 1.52
C PHE A 240 18.54 7.52 2.16
N ASP A 241 18.36 7.47 3.47
CA ASP A 241 18.56 6.32 4.33
C ASP A 241 17.47 5.26 4.06
N PHE A 242 17.50 4.64 2.88
CA PHE A 242 16.71 3.45 2.57
C PHE A 242 17.40 2.28 3.28
N ARG A 243 17.10 2.16 4.58
CA ARG A 243 17.97 1.52 5.57
C ARG A 243 18.32 0.04 5.37
N ASN A 244 17.74 -0.71 4.43
CA ASN A 244 18.09 -2.13 4.28
C ASN A 244 18.13 -2.65 2.83
N SER A 245 19.25 -3.29 2.50
CA SER A 245 19.48 -4.03 1.24
C SER A 245 18.40 -5.10 0.99
N SER A 246 17.88 -5.72 2.07
CA SER A 246 16.85 -6.75 2.01
C SER A 246 15.50 -6.21 1.53
N SER A 247 15.05 -5.07 2.04
CA SER A 247 13.82 -4.41 1.56
C SER A 247 13.96 -3.99 0.10
N ILE A 248 15.12 -3.48 -0.33
CA ILE A 248 15.41 -3.15 -1.74
C ILE A 248 15.30 -4.38 -2.64
N ASN A 249 15.73 -5.55 -2.17
CA ASN A 249 15.66 -6.78 -2.95
C ASN A 249 14.22 -7.32 -3.06
N VAL A 250 13.43 -7.27 -1.98
CA VAL A 250 11.99 -7.58 -2.03
C VAL A 250 11.29 -6.64 -3.00
N TRP A 251 11.63 -5.36 -2.94
CA TRP A 251 11.16 -4.32 -3.84
C TRP A 251 11.48 -4.61 -5.31
N ARG A 252 12.74 -4.94 -5.62
CA ARG A 252 13.15 -5.31 -6.97
C ARG A 252 12.34 -6.49 -7.48
N ARG A 253 12.16 -7.52 -6.65
CA ARG A 253 11.37 -8.72 -7.00
C ARG A 253 9.89 -8.42 -7.20
N LEU A 254 9.30 -7.52 -6.42
CA LEU A 254 7.91 -7.09 -6.62
C LEU A 254 7.74 -6.35 -7.95
N VAL A 255 8.66 -5.44 -8.26
CA VAL A 255 8.65 -4.71 -9.52
C VAL A 255 8.87 -5.69 -10.68
N GLU A 256 9.82 -6.62 -10.57
CA GLU A 256 10.06 -7.68 -11.55
C GLU A 256 8.85 -8.61 -11.72
N LYS A 257 8.20 -9.07 -10.65
CA LYS A 257 6.96 -9.87 -10.73
C LYS A 257 5.83 -9.09 -11.41
N ALA A 258 5.68 -7.80 -11.09
CA ALA A 258 4.69 -6.93 -11.72
C ALA A 258 4.98 -6.70 -13.22
N LEU A 259 6.27 -6.63 -13.60
CA LEU A 259 6.70 -6.51 -15.00
C LEU A 259 6.58 -7.84 -15.77
N TRP A 260 6.94 -8.97 -15.17
CA TRP A 260 6.83 -10.30 -15.78
C TRP A 260 5.38 -10.77 -15.97
N SER A 261 4.47 -10.38 -15.09
CA SER A 261 3.03 -10.58 -15.32
C SER A 261 2.59 -9.93 -16.64
N LYS A 262 3.10 -8.72 -16.94
CA LYS A 262 2.81 -8.01 -18.20
C LYS A 262 3.47 -8.61 -19.45
N GLU A 263 4.51 -9.45 -19.29
CA GLU A 263 5.21 -10.07 -20.43
C GLU A 263 4.64 -11.44 -20.79
N LYS A 264 4.20 -12.24 -19.81
CA LYS A 264 3.56 -13.55 -20.07
C LYS A 264 2.25 -13.42 -20.86
N ASP A 265 1.44 -12.41 -20.58
CA ASP A 265 0.16 -12.22 -21.26
C ASP A 265 0.27 -11.64 -22.68
N LYS A 266 1.48 -11.19 -23.08
CA LYS A 266 1.78 -10.74 -24.44
C LYS A 266 2.31 -11.85 -25.36
N GLY A 267 2.44 -13.09 -24.85
CA GLY A 267 2.94 -14.21 -25.65
C GLY A 267 4.38 -14.05 -26.14
N ILE A 268 5.23 -13.35 -25.37
CA ILE A 268 6.65 -13.12 -25.72
C ILE A 268 7.57 -14.21 -25.12
N ILE A 269 7.02 -15.21 -24.42
CA ILE A 269 7.74 -16.44 -24.03
C ILE A 269 6.84 -17.65 -24.23
#